data_AF-A0AAU4W0M3-F1
#
_entry.id   AF-A0AAU4W0M3-F1
#
_cell.length_a   1.000
_cell.length_b   1.000
_cell.length_c   1.000
_cell.angle_alpha   90.00
_cell.angle_beta   90.00
_cell.angle_gamma   90.00
#
_symmetry.space_group_name_H-M   'P 1'
#
loop_
_entity.id
_entity.type
_entity.pdbx_description
1 polymer ?
#
loop_
_entity_poly.entity_id
_entity_poly.type
_entity_poly.pdbx_seq_one_letter_code
_entity_poly.pdbx_strand_id
1 'polypeptide(L)'
;MKLLKRTASTAALVAALVTGAATNSTGAAAAASGPDVDGLACGFDGRNPPPTVQVGSTGNTVKEAQCLLGFWTGLQMTEDEPEGVFGVHATSATDSFQALRGLPRTGVVDVRTWTELRHG
;
A
#
# COMPACT_ATOMS: atom_id res chain seq x y z
N MET A 1 -20.02 34.60 61.01
CA MET A 1 -19.24 33.36 60.86
C MET A 1 -20.20 32.22 60.57
N LYS A 2 -20.00 31.61 59.40
CA LYS A 2 -20.42 30.30 58.84
C LYS A 2 -21.72 29.63 59.33
N LEU A 3 -22.53 29.37 58.31
CA LEU A 3 -23.89 28.85 58.23
C LEU A 3 -24.00 27.31 58.35
N LEU A 4 -25.16 26.90 58.86
CA LEU A 4 -25.99 25.71 58.58
C LEU A 4 -25.61 24.29 59.03
N LYS A 5 -26.70 23.59 59.33
CA LYS A 5 -26.90 22.35 60.10
C LYS A 5 -27.11 21.12 59.18
N ARG A 6 -26.70 19.96 59.71
CA ARG A 6 -27.33 18.61 59.69
C ARG A 6 -27.52 17.84 58.36
N THR A 7 -26.65 16.82 58.23
CA THR A 7 -26.86 15.38 57.95
C THR A 7 -27.83 14.87 56.86
N ALA A 8 -27.23 14.05 55.99
CA ALA A 8 -27.67 12.79 55.35
C ALA A 8 -28.85 12.81 54.35
N SER A 9 -28.56 12.37 53.13
CA SER A 9 -29.39 11.41 52.38
C SER A 9 -28.63 10.85 51.18
N THR A 10 -28.52 9.53 51.16
CA THR A 10 -28.16 8.69 50.01
C THR A 10 -29.19 8.86 48.89
N ALA A 11 -28.71 9.06 47.66
CA ALA A 11 -29.50 8.85 46.45
C ALA A 11 -28.60 8.17 45.42
N ALA A 12 -29.09 7.05 44.90
CA ALA A 12 -28.40 6.12 44.04
C ALA A 12 -28.70 6.36 42.55
N LEU A 13 -27.92 5.66 41.72
CA LEU A 13 -28.27 5.03 40.44
C LEU A 13 -28.13 5.83 39.11
N VAL A 14 -27.16 5.30 38.33
CA VAL A 14 -27.14 5.03 36.87
C VAL A 14 -27.03 6.20 35.89
N ALA A 15 -25.84 6.32 35.32
CA ALA A 15 -25.57 6.68 33.92
C ALA A 15 -24.15 6.18 33.60
N ALA A 16 -23.78 5.61 32.47
CA ALA A 16 -24.46 5.08 31.29
C ALA A 16 -23.43 4.09 30.67
N LEU A 17 -23.89 3.21 29.80
CA LEU A 17 -23.08 2.16 29.19
C LEU A 17 -21.82 2.71 28.52
N VAL A 18 -20.63 2.20 28.89
CA VAL A 18 -19.46 2.26 28.01
C VAL A 18 -19.57 1.13 26.98
N THR A 19 -20.45 1.31 26.00
CA THR A 19 -20.33 0.57 24.74
C THR A 19 -19.17 1.18 23.96
N GLY A 20 -18.10 0.40 23.79
CA GLY A 20 -16.95 0.81 23.01
C GLY A 20 -15.76 -0.09 23.20
N ALA A 21 -15.94 -1.40 23.04
CA ALA A 21 -14.81 -2.26 22.71
C ALA A 21 -14.28 -1.78 21.35
N ALA A 22 -13.26 -0.93 21.38
CA ALA A 22 -12.46 -0.59 20.21
C ALA A 22 -11.73 -1.87 19.79
N THR A 23 -12.36 -2.65 18.92
CA THR A 23 -11.72 -3.72 18.18
C THR A 23 -10.86 -3.07 17.12
N ASN A 24 -9.70 -2.58 17.53
CA ASN A 24 -8.70 -2.08 16.59
C ASN A 24 -8.17 -3.28 15.80
N SER A 25 -8.64 -3.34 14.56
CA SER A 25 -7.93 -3.87 13.39
C SER A 25 -7.49 -5.34 13.47
N THR A 26 -8.45 -6.26 13.50
CA THR A 26 -8.26 -7.53 12.79
C THR A 26 -8.58 -7.31 11.33
N GLY A 27 -7.54 -7.02 10.57
CA GLY A 27 -7.53 -7.01 9.13
C GLY A 27 -6.11 -7.23 8.67
N ALA A 28 -5.53 -8.36 9.09
CA ALA A 28 -4.45 -8.97 8.33
C ALA A 28 -4.96 -9.03 6.90
N ALA A 29 -4.45 -8.17 6.02
CA ALA A 29 -4.56 -8.36 4.59
C ALA A 29 -3.82 -9.67 4.33
N ALA A 30 -4.58 -10.77 4.44
CA ALA A 30 -4.16 -12.07 3.96
C ALA A 30 -3.62 -11.81 2.57
N ALA A 31 -2.33 -12.12 2.40
CA ALA A 31 -1.61 -11.96 1.15
C ALA A 31 -2.52 -12.50 0.05
N ALA A 32 -3.12 -11.58 -0.71
CA ALA A 32 -3.59 -11.92 -2.02
C ALA A 32 -2.28 -12.19 -2.76
N SER A 33 -1.92 -13.47 -2.84
CA SER A 33 -1.24 -13.97 -4.03
C SER A 33 -2.14 -13.54 -5.18
N GLY A 34 -1.88 -12.35 -5.71
CA GLY A 34 -2.59 -11.87 -6.89
C GLY A 34 -2.24 -12.78 -8.06
N PRO A 35 -2.85 -12.53 -9.22
CA PRO A 35 -2.65 -13.39 -10.38
C PRO A 35 -1.15 -13.45 -10.69
N ASP A 36 -0.59 -14.67 -10.75
CA ASP A 36 0.78 -14.89 -11.19
C ASP A 36 0.92 -14.30 -12.60
N VAL A 37 1.63 -13.18 -12.70
CA VAL A 37 1.94 -12.55 -13.98
C VAL A 37 3.03 -13.41 -14.60
N ASP A 38 2.68 -14.19 -15.61
CA ASP A 38 3.54 -15.17 -16.28
C ASP A 38 4.31 -16.12 -15.33
N GLY A 39 3.65 -16.56 -14.26
CA GLY A 39 4.26 -17.48 -13.27
C GLY A 39 5.25 -16.80 -12.31
N LEU A 40 5.43 -15.49 -12.43
CA LEU A 40 6.14 -14.67 -11.46
C LEU A 40 5.15 -14.29 -10.34
N ALA A 41 5.48 -14.62 -9.08
CA ALA A 41 4.66 -14.34 -7.90
C ALA A 41 4.65 -12.83 -7.53
N CYS A 42 4.40 -11.97 -8.51
CA CYS A 42 4.44 -10.51 -8.42
C CYS A 42 3.05 -9.86 -8.54
N GLY A 43 1.98 -10.61 -8.82
CA GLY A 43 0.63 -10.05 -8.81
C GLY A 43 0.24 -9.66 -7.39
N PHE A 44 0.18 -8.38 -7.06
CA PHE A 44 -0.21 -7.93 -5.70
C PHE A 44 -1.49 -7.09 -5.69
N ASP A 45 -1.91 -6.53 -6.83
CA ASP A 45 -3.08 -5.62 -6.90
C ASP A 45 -4.25 -6.19 -7.71
N GLY A 46 -4.02 -7.14 -8.62
CA GLY A 46 -5.08 -7.85 -9.36
C GLY A 46 -5.96 -6.98 -10.27
N ARG A 47 -5.66 -5.68 -10.39
CA ARG A 47 -6.40 -4.73 -11.24
C ARG A 47 -6.08 -4.93 -12.71
N ASN A 48 -7.11 -4.81 -13.55
CA ASN A 48 -6.99 -4.89 -15.01
C ASN A 48 -7.89 -3.85 -15.71
N PRO A 49 -7.33 -2.78 -16.32
CA PRO A 49 -5.91 -2.44 -16.32
C PRO A 49 -5.46 -1.85 -14.96
N PRO A 50 -4.16 -1.94 -14.63
CA PRO A 50 -3.61 -1.26 -13.46
C PRO A 50 -3.68 0.26 -13.60
N PRO A 51 -3.74 1.02 -12.48
CA PRO A 51 -3.54 2.45 -12.54
C PRO A 51 -2.09 2.78 -12.90
N THR A 52 -1.89 3.99 -13.45
CA THR A 52 -0.54 4.53 -13.65
C THR A 52 0.19 4.67 -12.31
N VAL A 53 1.45 4.24 -12.29
CA VAL A 53 2.33 4.36 -11.12
C VAL A 53 3.53 5.24 -11.47
N GLN A 54 3.85 6.18 -10.58
CA GLN A 54 4.93 7.17 -10.72
C GLN A 54 5.43 7.63 -9.35
N VAL A 55 6.45 8.49 -9.31
CA VAL A 55 7.00 9.06 -8.05
C VAL A 55 5.89 9.54 -7.12
N GLY A 56 5.96 9.11 -5.86
CA GLY A 56 4.98 9.42 -4.82
C GLY A 56 3.77 8.49 -4.76
N SER A 57 3.61 7.60 -5.74
CA SER A 57 2.61 6.51 -5.67
C SER A 57 2.99 5.52 -4.57
N THR A 58 1.98 4.93 -3.93
CA THR A 58 2.18 3.92 -2.89
C THR A 58 1.17 2.77 -2.97
N GLY A 59 1.47 1.66 -2.28
CA GLY A 59 0.55 0.52 -2.10
C GLY A 59 0.86 -0.68 -3.00
N ASN A 60 -0.11 -1.61 -3.09
CA ASN A 60 0.11 -2.91 -3.74
C ASN A 60 0.42 -2.81 -5.24
N THR A 61 -0.15 -1.84 -5.96
CA THR A 61 0.20 -1.62 -7.37
C THR A 61 1.67 -1.26 -7.53
N VAL A 62 2.23 -0.51 -6.57
CA VAL A 62 3.67 -0.18 -6.56
C VAL A 62 4.50 -1.42 -6.27
N LYS A 63 4.09 -2.24 -5.29
CA LYS A 63 4.79 -3.51 -4.98
C LYS A 63 4.86 -4.42 -6.19
N GLU A 64 3.77 -4.51 -6.94
CA GLU A 64 3.72 -5.27 -8.19
C GLU A 64 4.66 -4.71 -9.25
N ALA A 65 4.65 -3.40 -9.47
CA ALA A 65 5.59 -2.74 -10.39
C ALA A 65 7.05 -3.05 -9.97
N GLN A 66 7.36 -2.85 -8.70
CA GLN A 66 8.68 -3.07 -8.11
C GLN A 66 9.16 -4.51 -8.23
N CYS A 67 8.29 -5.49 -8.01
CA CYS A 67 8.60 -6.91 -8.16
C CYS A 67 8.91 -7.27 -9.63
N LEU A 68 8.07 -6.82 -10.57
CA LEU A 68 8.27 -7.04 -11.99
C LEU A 68 9.53 -6.34 -12.50
N LEU A 69 9.74 -5.08 -12.13
CA LEU A 69 10.96 -4.34 -12.43
C LEU A 69 12.19 -5.04 -11.82
N GLY A 70 12.09 -5.59 -10.62
CA GLY A 70 13.12 -6.42 -10.00
C GLY A 70 13.53 -7.59 -10.88
N PHE A 71 12.56 -8.32 -11.43
CA PHE A 71 12.81 -9.42 -12.35
C PHE A 71 13.49 -8.99 -13.66
N TRP A 72 13.02 -7.89 -14.27
CA TRP A 72 13.53 -7.44 -15.57
C TRP A 72 14.86 -6.67 -15.50
N THR A 73 15.07 -5.87 -14.46
CA THR A 73 16.19 -4.92 -14.39
C THR A 73 17.13 -5.15 -13.21
N GLY A 74 16.83 -6.11 -12.33
CA GLY A 74 17.59 -6.31 -11.09
C GLY A 74 17.38 -5.18 -10.08
N LEU A 75 16.24 -4.48 -10.13
CA LEU A 75 15.87 -3.51 -9.09
C LEU A 75 15.89 -4.18 -7.71
N GLN A 76 16.54 -3.53 -6.75
CA GLN A 76 16.59 -3.95 -5.36
C GLN A 76 15.90 -2.89 -4.51
N MET A 77 15.01 -3.33 -3.61
CA MET A 77 14.40 -2.43 -2.62
C MET A 77 15.45 -2.00 -1.61
N THR A 78 15.38 -0.75 -1.17
CA THR A 78 16.32 -0.17 -0.20
C THR A 78 15.56 0.33 1.03
N GLU A 79 16.28 0.71 2.08
CA GLU A 79 15.65 1.33 3.25
C GLU A 79 15.01 2.69 2.91
N ASP A 80 15.59 3.41 1.95
CA ASP A 80 15.07 4.69 1.45
C ASP A 80 13.86 4.51 0.54
N GLU A 81 13.77 3.37 -0.15
CA GLU A 81 12.67 3.04 -1.06
C GLU A 81 12.19 1.60 -0.80
N PRO A 82 11.38 1.40 0.26
CA PRO A 82 10.86 0.09 0.60
C PRO A 82 9.78 -0.34 -0.39
N GLU A 83 9.38 -1.61 -0.27
CA GLU A 83 8.26 -2.16 -1.04
C GLU A 83 6.99 -1.32 -0.90
N GLY A 84 6.38 -1.00 -2.04
CA GLY A 84 5.13 -0.27 -2.10
C GLY A 84 5.28 1.24 -2.04
N VAL A 85 6.50 1.77 -2.18
CA VAL A 85 6.77 3.21 -2.32
C VAL A 85 7.53 3.45 -3.61
N PHE A 86 6.95 4.23 -4.53
CA PHE A 86 7.57 4.48 -5.82
C PHE A 86 8.42 5.75 -5.74
N GLY A 87 9.74 5.60 -5.75
CA GLY A 87 10.69 6.71 -5.67
C GLY A 87 11.68 6.70 -6.82
N VAL A 88 12.88 7.21 -6.55
CA VAL A 88 13.93 7.41 -7.57
C VAL A 88 14.51 6.08 -8.08
N HIS A 89 14.56 5.03 -7.26
CA HIS A 89 15.10 3.73 -7.66
C HIS A 89 14.14 3.03 -8.63
N ALA A 90 12.84 2.97 -8.30
CA ALA A 90 11.81 2.44 -9.18
C ALA A 90 11.65 3.27 -10.45
N THR A 91 11.83 4.59 -10.38
CA THR A 91 11.85 5.46 -11.57
C THR A 91 13.01 5.09 -12.51
N SER A 92 14.21 4.93 -11.97
CA SER A 92 15.40 4.52 -12.76
C SER A 92 15.25 3.12 -13.35
N ALA A 93 14.67 2.18 -12.60
CA ALA A 93 14.37 0.84 -13.08
C ALA A 93 13.33 0.87 -14.19
N THR A 94 12.27 1.69 -14.05
CA THR A 94 11.23 1.87 -15.07
C THR A 94 11.82 2.44 -16.35
N ASP A 95 12.66 3.47 -16.24
CA ASP A 95 13.38 4.04 -17.38
C ASP A 95 14.26 3.00 -18.10
N SER A 96 14.99 2.18 -17.33
CA SER A 96 15.84 1.10 -17.86
C SER A 96 15.00 0.03 -18.56
N PHE A 97 13.89 -0.39 -17.94
CA PHE A 97 12.95 -1.32 -18.53
C PHE A 97 12.37 -0.77 -19.84
N GLN A 98 11.91 0.48 -19.84
CA GLN A 98 11.39 1.12 -21.05
C GLN A 98 12.43 1.16 -22.16
N ALA A 99 13.70 1.42 -21.85
CA ALA A 99 14.79 1.34 -22.81
C ALA A 99 14.95 -0.08 -23.38
N LEU A 100 14.91 -1.12 -22.53
CA LEU A 100 15.00 -2.52 -22.94
C LEU A 100 13.85 -2.95 -23.87
N ARG A 101 12.64 -2.41 -23.65
CA ARG A 101 11.44 -2.73 -24.45
C ARG A 101 11.24 -1.79 -25.66
N GLY A 102 12.11 -0.81 -25.87
CA GLY A 102 11.95 0.20 -26.93
C GLY A 102 10.76 1.16 -26.72
N LEU A 103 10.32 1.32 -25.47
CA LEU A 103 9.28 2.27 -25.07
C LEU A 103 9.88 3.68 -24.83
N PRO A 104 9.04 4.74 -24.86
CA PRO A 104 9.45 6.05 -24.38
C PRO A 104 9.92 5.99 -22.93
N ARG A 105 11.12 6.52 -22.68
CA ARG A 105 11.78 6.53 -21.36
C ARG A 105 11.23 7.65 -20.47
N THR A 106 10.03 7.45 -19.95
CA THR A 106 9.32 8.42 -19.10
C THR A 106 9.60 8.22 -17.61
N GLY A 107 10.06 7.02 -17.21
CA GLY A 107 10.17 6.63 -15.79
C GLY A 107 8.82 6.43 -15.10
N VAL A 108 7.72 6.46 -15.86
CA VAL A 108 6.35 6.28 -15.38
C VAL A 108 5.82 4.94 -15.89
N VAL A 109 5.22 4.15 -15.00
CA VAL A 109 4.57 2.89 -15.35
C VAL A 109 3.14 3.19 -15.79
N ASP A 110 2.98 3.54 -17.06
CA ASP A 110 1.69 3.76 -17.70
C ASP A 110 1.09 2.46 -18.27
N VAL A 111 -0.07 2.55 -18.92
CA VAL A 111 -0.76 1.37 -19.49
C VAL A 111 0.11 0.57 -20.46
N ARG A 112 0.96 1.23 -21.26
CA ARG A 112 1.84 0.55 -22.22
C ARG A 112 2.97 -0.17 -21.50
N THR A 113 3.56 0.49 -20.50
CA THR A 113 4.60 -0.09 -19.65
C THR A 113 4.05 -1.29 -18.87
N TRP A 114 2.82 -1.20 -18.36
CA TRP A 114 2.15 -2.31 -17.68
C TRP A 114 1.93 -3.53 -18.57
N THR A 115 1.54 -3.33 -19.83
CA THR A 115 1.40 -4.42 -20.78
C THR A 115 2.71 -5.17 -20.94
N GLU A 116 3.81 -4.46 -21.14
CA GLU A 116 5.14 -5.08 -21.28
C GLU A 116 5.63 -5.71 -19.96
N LEU A 117 5.35 -5.12 -18.79
CA LEU A 117 5.80 -5.69 -17.51
C LEU A 117 5.13 -7.03 -17.20
N ARG A 118 3.86 -7.20 -17.60
CA ARG A 118 3.03 -8.37 -17.26
C ARG A 118 2.95 -9.47 -18.31
N HIS A 119 3.32 -9.16 -19.55
CA HIS A 119 3.14 -10.05 -20.71
C HIS A 119 4.35 -10.07 -21.64
N GLY A 120 5.45 -9.49 -21.17
CA GLY A 120 6.63 -9.22 -21.97
C GLY A 120 7.65 -10.33 -22.02
#